data_AF-A0A9P6IGT4-F1
#
_entry.id   AF-A0A9P6IGT4-F1
#
_cell.length_a   1.000
_cell.length_b   1.000
_cell.length_c   1.000
_cell.angle_alpha   90.00
_cell.angle_beta   90.00
_cell.angle_gamma   90.00
#
_symmetry.space_group_name_H-M   'P 1'
#
loop_
_entity.id
_entity.type
_entity.pdbx_description
1 polymer ?
#
loop_
_entity_poly.entity_id
_entity_poly.type
_entity_poly.pdbx_seq_one_letter_code
_entity_poly.pdbx_strand_id
1 'polypeptide(L)' 'MPTPGKREKPLVVVIGAGVVGLTTALLLQCNNYDVTVIASEFPKDETANPDYASPKA' A
#
# COMPACT_ATOMS: atom_id res chain seq x y z
N MET A 1 25.20 10.98 -26.76
CA MET A 1 25.37 10.56 -25.34
C MET A 1 24.09 9.87 -24.90
N PRO A 2 24.09 8.59 -24.51
CA PRO A 2 22.90 7.93 -24.00
C PRO A 2 22.64 8.36 -22.54
N THR A 3 21.45 8.87 -22.30
CA THR A 3 20.90 9.36 -21.02
C THR A 3 20.80 8.21 -20.00
N PRO A 4 21.13 8.41 -18.71
CA PRO A 4 21.16 7.33 -17.72
C PRO A 4 19.79 6.70 -17.54
N GLY A 5 19.75 5.37 -17.60
CA GLY A 5 18.55 4.54 -17.54
C GLY A 5 17.69 4.87 -16.32
N LYS A 6 16.42 5.16 -16.59
CA LYS A 6 15.32 5.14 -15.64
C LYS A 6 15.35 3.78 -14.93
N ARG A 7 15.87 3.72 -13.70
CA ARG A 7 15.69 2.54 -12.84
C ARG A 7 14.21 2.52 -12.50
N GLU A 8 13.43 1.82 -13.31
CA GLU A 8 11.99 1.70 -13.12
C GLU A 8 11.78 1.05 -11.75
N LYS A 9 11.27 1.85 -10.80
CA LYS A 9 10.90 1.34 -9.48
C LYS A 9 9.94 0.19 -9.71
N PRO A 10 10.14 -0.99 -9.09
CA PRO A 10 9.23 -2.10 -9.31
C PRO A 10 7.83 -1.69 -8.84
N LEU A 11 6.86 -1.79 -9.76
CA LEU A 11 5.47 -1.48 -9.49
C LEU A 11 4.84 -2.63 -8.71
N VAL A 12 4.23 -2.34 -7.57
CA VAL A 12 3.54 -3.31 -6.72
C VAL A 12 2.12 -2.83 -6.46
N VAL A 13 1.15 -3.70 -6.74
CA VAL A 13 -0.27 -3.43 -6.48
C VAL A 13 -0.69 -4.19 -5.24
N VAL A 14 -1.19 -3.47 -4.24
CA VAL A 14 -1.73 -4.03 -3.00
C VAL A 14 -3.25 -4.00 -3.07
N ILE A 15 -3.89 -5.17 -2.95
CA ILE A 15 -5.35 -5.30 -2.98
C ILE A 15 -5.86 -5.42 -1.54
N GLY A 16 -6.61 -4.42 -1.10
CA GLY A 16 -7.17 -4.28 0.24
C GLY A 16 -6.49 -3.18 1.07
N ALA A 17 -7.29 -2.28 1.65
CA ALA A 17 -6.84 -1.18 2.53
C ALA A 17 -7.11 -1.46 4.02
N GLY A 18 -7.07 -2.74 4.42
CA GLY A 18 -7.03 -3.11 5.84
C GLY A 18 -5.66 -2.87 6.46
N VAL A 19 -5.53 -3.10 7.77
CA VAL A 19 -4.27 -2.89 8.51
C VAL A 19 -3.06 -3.58 7.88
N VAL A 20 -3.23 -4.81 7.37
CA VAL A 20 -2.15 -5.56 6.70
C VAL A 20 -1.78 -4.91 5.37
N GLY A 21 -2.77 -4.59 4.52
CA GLY A 21 -2.53 -4.03 3.20
C GLY A 21 -1.84 -2.66 3.26
N LEU A 22 -2.30 -1.78 4.16
CA LEU A 22 -1.67 -0.47 4.37
C LEU A 22 -0.26 -0.59 4.95
N THR A 23 -0.03 -1.51 5.89
CA THR A 23 1.31 -1.75 6.45
C THR A 23 2.27 -2.29 5.38
N THR A 24 1.82 -3.24 4.56
CA THR A 24 2.61 -3.76 3.45
C THR A 24 2.92 -2.67 2.43
N ALA A 25 1.94 -1.85 2.08
CA ALA A 25 2.13 -0.73 1.15
C ALA A 25 3.15 0.28 1.68
N LEU A 26 3.08 0.60 2.98
CA LEU A 26 4.05 1.48 3.64
C LEU A 26 5.47 0.91 3.59
N LEU A 27 5.65 -0.36 3.94
CA LEU A 27 6.96 -1.01 3.90
C LEU A 27 7.53 -1.04 2.47
N LEU A 28 6.70 -1.35 1.47
CA LEU A 28 7.11 -1.32 0.07
C LEU A 28 7.51 0.09 -0.36
N GLN A 29 6.72 1.11 0.00
CA GLN A 29 7.04 2.50 -0.30
C GLN A 29 8.36 2.93 0.34
N CYS A 30 8.62 2.57 1.60
CA CYS A 30 9.88 2.82 2.31
C CYS A 30 11.09 2.14 1.64
N ASN A 31 10.88 1.01 0.96
CA ASN A 31 11.93 0.27 0.24
C ASN A 31 12.05 0.68 -1.24
N ASN A 32 11.62 1.90 -1.60
CA ASN A 32 11.72 2.46 -2.95
C ASN A 32 10.89 1.74 -4.05
N TYR A 33 9.84 1.01 -3.67
CA TYR A 33 8.88 0.47 -4.64
C TYR A 33 7.85 1.53 -5.05
N ASP A 34 7.29 1.39 -6.25
CA ASP A 34 6.16 2.19 -6.70
C ASP A 34 4.87 1.43 -6.35
N VAL A 35 4.08 1.93 -5.41
CA VAL A 35 3.01 1.15 -4.78
C VAL A 35 1.66 1.78 -5.09
N THR A 36 0.72 0.96 -5.56
CA THR A 36 -0.69 1.33 -5.75
C THR A 36 -1.57 0.48 -4.84
N VAL A 37 -2.35 1.11 -3.96
CA VAL A 37 -3.33 0.42 -3.12
C VAL A 37 -4.70 0.49 -3.78
N ILE A 38 -5.32 -0.66 -4.02
CA ILE A 38 -6.68 -0.79 -4.55
C ILE A 38 -7.55 -1.40 -3.46
N ALA A 39 -8.60 -0.71 -3.06
CA ALA A 39 -9.54 -1.21 -2.07
C ALA A 39 -10.97 -0.80 -2.44
N SER A 40 -11.94 -1.65 -2.11
CA SER A 40 -13.36 -1.33 -2.28
C SER A 40 -13.80 -0.20 -1.37
N GLU A 41 -13.20 -0.11 -0.18
CA GLU A 41 -13.43 0.95 0.79
C GLU A 41 -12.11 1.31 1.46
N PHE A 42 -11.87 2.62 1.64
CA PHE A 42 -10.76 3.13 2.45
C PHE A 42 -11.28 3.48 3.84
N PRO A 43 -10.48 3.26 4.89
CA PRO A 43 -10.86 3.65 6.24
C PRO A 43 -11.17 5.15 6.27
N LYS A 44 -12.38 5.51 6.71
CA LYS A 44 -12.84 6.89 6.88
C LYS A 44 -12.63 7.35 8.32
N ASP A 45 -12.21 8.60 8.47
CA ASP A 45 -11.74 9.24 9.71
C ASP A 45 -12.87 9.68 10.66
N GLU A 46 -13.90 8.86 10.88
CA GLU A 46 -15.02 9.28 11.75
C GLU A 46 -15.20 8.42 13.00
N THR A 47 -14.72 7.18 13.01
CA THR A 47 -14.64 6.36 14.24
C THR A 47 -13.62 5.25 14.05
N ALA A 48 -12.85 4.91 15.09
CA ALA A 48 -12.01 3.72 15.09
C ALA A 48 -12.89 2.46 14.95
N ASN A 49 -13.16 2.05 13.71
CA ASN A 49 -14.01 0.90 13.44
C ASN A 49 -13.16 -0.40 13.46
N PRO A 50 -13.42 -1.35 14.38
CA PRO A 50 -12.72 -2.63 14.43
C PRO A 50 -12.91 -3.49 13.16
N ASP A 51 -13.87 -3.18 12.29
CA ASP A 51 -14.08 -3.90 11.02
C ASP A 51 -12.87 -3.80 10.07
N TYR A 52 -12.01 -2.78 10.21
CA TYR A 52 -10.77 -2.66 9.45
C TYR A 52 -9.59 -3.44 10.05
N ALA A 53 -9.73 -3.92 11.30
CA ALA A 53 -8.75 -4.79 11.92
C ALA A 53 -8.85 -6.18 11.29
N SER A 54 -7.71 -6.82 11.02
CA SER A 54 -7.71 -8.20 10.56
C SER A 54 -8.45 -9.08 11.58
N PRO A 55 -9.37 -9.97 11.13
CA PRO A 55 -10.20 -10.80 12.02
C PRO A 55 -9.41 -11.80 12.88
N LYS A 56 -8.08 -11.86 12.70
CA LYS A 56 -7.14 -12.60 13.54
C LYS A 56 -5.91 -11.74 13.81
N ALA A 57 -5.80 -11.26 15.05
CA ALA A 57 -4.54 -10.99 15.72
C ALA A 57 -4.39 -12.01 16.85
#